data_AF-A0AAV9S209-F1
#
_entry.id   AF-A0AAV9S209-F1
#
_cell.length_a   1.000
_cell.length_b   1.000
_cell.length_c   1.000
_cell.angle_alpha   90.00
_cell.angle_beta   90.00
_cell.angle_gamma   90.00
#
_symmetry.space_group_name_H-M   'P 1'
#
loop_
_entity.id
_entity.type
_entity.pdbx_description
1 polymer ?
#
loop_
_entity_poly.entity_id
_entity_poly.type
_entity_poly.pdbx_seq_one_letter_code
_entity_poly.pdbx_strand_id
1 'polypeptide(L)'
;MDPISRDTLVLHAVDLNSKVIDHLLACYPCIPTTDGQLQYIRKLVNPSGRVACLFEPEEGRLLGGTKQDFCSPKRIQRLLDLGMAVDGKLHTSSLLYYNDTVFEVKRLKEGLDDKLLLLEKLSECHLGNDIFEQHRLVKRLPQKLQPNMLSQITEEKVVESNVQLCELGNSCEFSGWFDKHLSSEPFKHGLVYLLREQTEGKITQEEATDVCEKTFGSIQIVCCKSLKTVLWLGQEPLHKTARETDVFVKQEQQGLTLFLKHSDDMAPKVINKVNMILTKGINALLDHRIASLHLPVVGQLLMCDDLQDVQQTLADNNIRDSVITKKTTLNPPDPGTDIPDEWHDSLDMCFLNNFEEGEYVGYSTNNTYIYAVIVEELPGHSGRCSWKYKIDIGEDEPVEVSHLDLHQFKRGKTVKPKGITYTSSMELVVKNVSPSSQPSPSSLPTSLDEAKREIDKCLAEIWTLPEEERKKAIQRLYLRWHPDKNLDCQFLATEACEYLLNRIAELSKGKGITAVEKALIAAEYKRNGEHTTSSSISATAARVSRYHPQLRDLPQIVDDLKSLGVDAKKTQYPNCHPYPHIPNERFRSENGVLAVNKAFELLNKVGVYVN
;
A
#
# COMPACT_ATOMS: atom_id res chain seq x y z
N MET A 1 -65.48 -54.93 39.91
CA MET A 1 -66.73 -54.41 39.33
C MET A 1 -66.49 -54.25 37.84
N ASP A 2 -67.40 -54.71 36.98
CA ASP A 2 -67.27 -54.57 35.54
C ASP A 2 -67.41 -53.09 35.11
N PRO A 3 -66.87 -52.69 33.93
CA PRO A 3 -66.91 -51.30 33.48
C PRO A 3 -68.32 -50.70 33.37
N ILE A 4 -69.31 -51.49 32.96
CA ILE A 4 -70.68 -51.00 32.74
C ILE A 4 -71.32 -50.65 34.09
N SER A 5 -71.22 -51.54 35.08
CA SER A 5 -71.74 -51.29 36.43
C SER A 5 -71.02 -50.12 37.10
N ARG A 6 -69.68 -50.04 36.95
CA ARG A 6 -68.87 -48.93 37.47
C ARG A 6 -69.33 -47.61 36.86
N ASP A 7 -69.37 -47.52 35.54
CA ASP A 7 -69.68 -46.28 34.82
C ASP A 7 -71.11 -45.82 35.13
N THR A 8 -72.05 -46.74 35.28
CA THR A 8 -73.43 -46.43 35.71
C THR A 8 -73.46 -45.75 37.09
N LEU A 9 -72.69 -46.27 38.05
CA LEU A 9 -72.59 -45.66 39.39
C LEU A 9 -71.91 -44.30 39.35
N VAL A 10 -70.85 -44.15 38.55
CA VAL A 10 -70.12 -42.89 38.42
C VAL A 10 -70.98 -41.83 37.72
N LEU A 11 -71.74 -42.19 36.69
CA LEU A 11 -72.68 -41.28 36.03
C LEU A 11 -73.75 -40.80 37.02
N HIS A 12 -74.29 -41.70 37.84
CA HIS A 12 -75.22 -41.32 38.91
C HIS A 12 -74.57 -40.36 39.90
N ALA A 13 -73.33 -40.64 40.33
CA ALA A 13 -72.57 -39.76 41.22
C ALA A 13 -72.33 -38.36 40.63
N VAL A 14 -72.02 -38.26 39.33
CA VAL A 14 -71.86 -36.99 38.61
C VAL A 14 -73.19 -36.21 38.60
N ASP A 15 -74.32 -36.90 38.41
CA ASP A 15 -75.65 -36.29 38.32
C ASP A 15 -76.22 -35.85 39.69
N LEU A 16 -75.74 -36.44 40.80
CA LEU A 16 -76.24 -36.16 42.17
C LEU A 16 -75.94 -34.73 42.68
N ASN A 17 -74.95 -34.03 42.09
CA ASN A 17 -74.57 -32.66 42.45
C ASN A 17 -74.40 -32.42 43.97
N SER A 18 -73.72 -33.36 44.65
CA SER A 18 -73.51 -33.33 46.10
C SER A 18 -72.07 -32.97 46.43
N LYS A 19 -71.86 -31.94 47.25
CA LYS A 19 -70.51 -31.46 47.64
C LYS A 19 -69.59 -32.55 48.20
N VAL A 20 -70.15 -33.52 48.93
CA VAL A 20 -69.38 -34.64 49.50
C VAL A 20 -68.89 -35.57 48.39
N ILE A 21 -69.75 -35.85 47.41
CA ILE A 21 -69.42 -36.70 46.26
C ILE A 21 -68.49 -35.97 45.28
N ASP A 22 -68.66 -34.65 45.10
CA ASP A 22 -67.80 -33.83 44.25
C ASP A 22 -66.34 -33.89 44.68
N HIS A 23 -66.09 -33.86 45.99
CA HIS A 23 -64.74 -34.03 46.52
C HIS A 23 -64.16 -35.41 46.14
N LEU A 24 -64.95 -36.48 46.22
CA LEU A 24 -64.52 -37.81 45.82
C LEU A 24 -64.26 -37.89 44.30
N LEU A 25 -65.17 -37.35 43.48
CA LEU A 25 -65.02 -37.32 42.02
C LEU A 25 -63.76 -36.56 41.57
N ALA A 26 -63.40 -35.46 42.26
CA ALA A 26 -62.20 -34.68 41.96
C ALA A 26 -60.90 -35.34 42.45
N CYS A 27 -60.97 -36.11 43.53
CA CYS A 27 -59.80 -36.71 44.19
C CYS A 27 -59.42 -38.10 43.69
N TYR A 28 -60.27 -38.79 42.91
CA TYR A 28 -59.99 -40.15 42.43
C TYR A 28 -60.13 -40.26 40.91
N PRO A 29 -59.29 -41.08 40.25
CA PRO A 29 -59.43 -41.38 38.82
C PRO A 29 -60.62 -42.32 38.62
N CYS A 30 -61.76 -41.78 38.23
CA CYS A 30 -63.03 -42.52 38.18
C CYS A 30 -63.81 -42.34 36.87
N ILE A 31 -63.36 -41.44 35.99
CA ILE A 31 -64.02 -41.15 34.71
C ILE A 31 -63.23 -41.84 33.59
N PRO A 32 -63.89 -42.60 32.69
CA PRO A 32 -63.22 -43.29 31.60
C PRO A 32 -62.75 -42.31 30.51
N THR A 33 -61.59 -42.60 29.95
CA THR A 33 -61.02 -41.95 28.75
C THR A 33 -61.38 -42.75 27.49
N THR A 34 -61.11 -42.18 26.31
CA THR A 34 -61.41 -42.84 25.02
C THR A 34 -60.69 -44.17 24.81
N ASP A 35 -59.56 -44.39 25.47
CA ASP A 35 -58.78 -45.65 25.50
C ASP A 35 -59.23 -46.61 26.62
N GLY A 36 -60.25 -46.24 27.41
CA GLY A 36 -60.83 -47.05 28.48
C GLY A 36 -60.13 -46.96 29.84
N GLN A 37 -59.03 -46.20 29.97
CA GLN A 37 -58.39 -45.95 31.26
C GLN A 37 -59.23 -45.02 32.14
N LEU A 38 -58.99 -45.02 33.46
CA LEU A 38 -59.65 -44.09 34.37
C LEU A 38 -58.75 -42.89 34.67
N GLN A 39 -59.33 -41.69 34.65
CA GLN A 39 -58.60 -40.45 34.80
C GLN A 39 -59.24 -39.51 35.81
N TYR A 40 -58.41 -38.64 36.40
CA TYR A 40 -58.87 -37.53 37.23
C TYR A 40 -59.61 -36.50 36.38
N ILE A 41 -60.73 -35.96 36.88
CA ILE A 41 -61.51 -34.93 36.18
C ILE A 41 -60.62 -33.79 35.69
N ARG A 42 -59.73 -33.26 36.53
CA ARG A 42 -58.81 -32.15 36.17
C ARG A 42 -57.81 -32.43 35.05
N LYS A 43 -57.61 -33.70 34.69
CA LYS A 43 -56.70 -34.11 33.60
C LYS A 43 -57.44 -34.37 32.30
N LEU A 44 -58.77 -34.46 32.32
CA LEU A 44 -59.62 -34.72 31.18
C LEU A 44 -59.84 -33.49 30.31
N VAL A 45 -60.03 -33.74 29.03
CA VAL A 45 -60.28 -32.76 27.98
C VAL A 45 -61.54 -33.17 27.22
N ASN A 46 -62.41 -32.20 26.93
CA ASN A 46 -63.60 -32.42 26.12
C ASN A 46 -63.19 -32.83 24.68
N PRO A 47 -63.58 -34.01 24.16
CA PRO A 47 -63.24 -34.48 22.82
C PRO A 47 -63.78 -33.60 21.69
N SER A 48 -64.83 -32.82 21.96
CA SER A 48 -65.39 -31.86 21.00
C SER A 48 -64.83 -30.44 21.17
N GLY A 49 -63.92 -30.23 22.14
CA GLY A 49 -63.26 -28.95 22.38
C GLY A 49 -62.12 -28.68 21.40
N ARG A 50 -61.73 -27.41 21.26
CA ARG A 50 -60.61 -27.00 20.38
C ARG A 50 -59.27 -27.59 20.80
N VAL A 51 -59.07 -27.86 22.08
CA VAL A 51 -57.81 -28.45 22.58
C VAL A 51 -57.74 -29.97 22.38
N ALA A 52 -58.85 -30.62 22.01
CA ALA A 52 -58.90 -32.08 21.85
C ALA A 52 -57.90 -32.58 20.80
N CYS A 53 -57.69 -31.83 19.72
CA CYS A 53 -56.76 -32.19 18.66
C CYS A 53 -55.28 -32.16 19.06
N LEU A 54 -54.96 -31.70 20.29
CA LEU A 54 -53.61 -31.69 20.83
C LEU A 54 -53.25 -32.98 21.57
N PHE A 55 -54.21 -33.87 21.79
CA PHE A 55 -54.03 -35.08 22.57
C PHE A 55 -54.31 -36.30 21.71
N GLU A 56 -53.40 -37.27 21.73
CA GLU A 56 -53.63 -38.57 21.13
C GLU A 56 -54.47 -39.45 22.09
N PRO A 57 -55.30 -40.38 21.59
CA PRO A 57 -56.13 -41.24 22.43
C PRO A 57 -55.34 -42.00 23.50
N GLU A 58 -54.11 -42.41 23.21
CA GLU A 58 -53.22 -43.17 24.10
C GLU A 58 -52.69 -42.34 25.28
N GLU A 59 -52.78 -41.02 25.22
CA GLU A 59 -52.37 -40.14 26.33
C GLU A 59 -53.37 -40.16 27.49
N GLY A 60 -54.53 -40.80 27.33
CA GLY A 60 -55.52 -40.97 28.39
C GLY A 60 -56.05 -39.63 28.94
N ARG A 61 -56.24 -38.65 28.05
CA ARG A 61 -56.76 -37.30 28.40
C ARG A 61 -58.11 -36.98 27.78
N LEU A 62 -58.49 -37.62 26.67
CA LEU A 62 -59.78 -37.38 26.02
C LEU A 62 -60.89 -38.11 26.78
N LEU A 63 -61.96 -37.40 27.13
CA LEU A 63 -63.13 -37.98 27.81
C LEU A 63 -63.73 -39.12 26.97
N GLY A 64 -63.88 -40.30 27.57
CA GLY A 64 -64.52 -41.45 26.95
C GLY A 64 -66.04 -41.41 27.06
N GLY A 65 -66.70 -42.24 26.26
CA GLY A 65 -68.15 -42.41 26.28
C GLY A 65 -68.89 -41.84 25.07
N THR A 66 -70.21 -41.89 25.13
CA THR A 66 -71.16 -41.52 24.09
C THR A 66 -71.99 -40.29 24.49
N LYS A 67 -72.72 -39.72 23.52
CA LYS A 67 -73.64 -38.59 23.76
C LYS A 67 -74.75 -38.89 24.78
N GLN A 68 -74.95 -40.16 25.14
CA GLN A 68 -75.97 -40.61 26.11
C GLN A 68 -75.41 -40.81 27.53
N ASP A 69 -74.08 -40.84 27.69
CA ASP A 69 -73.40 -41.06 28.98
C ASP A 69 -72.58 -39.83 29.41
N PHE A 70 -71.27 -39.97 29.67
CA PHE A 70 -70.32 -38.94 30.06
C PHE A 70 -70.22 -37.79 29.06
N CYS A 71 -70.36 -38.06 27.75
CA CYS A 71 -70.32 -37.03 26.70
C CYS A 71 -71.67 -36.35 26.44
N SER A 72 -72.67 -36.52 27.32
CA SER A 72 -73.92 -35.75 27.24
C SER A 72 -73.68 -34.27 27.61
N PRO A 73 -74.36 -33.29 26.97
CA PRO A 73 -74.09 -31.86 27.21
C PRO A 73 -74.18 -31.43 28.68
N LYS A 74 -75.14 -31.98 29.43
CA LYS A 74 -75.32 -31.68 30.85
C LYS A 74 -74.15 -32.21 31.69
N ARG A 75 -73.67 -33.42 31.40
CA ARG A 75 -72.56 -34.03 32.15
C ARG A 75 -71.22 -33.45 31.76
N ILE A 76 -71.02 -33.07 30.49
CA ILE A 76 -69.84 -32.27 30.09
C ILE A 76 -69.80 -30.98 30.89
N GLN A 77 -70.89 -30.20 30.94
CA GLN A 77 -70.92 -28.97 31.73
C GLN A 77 -70.62 -29.26 33.21
N ARG A 78 -71.19 -30.33 33.76
CA ARG A 78 -70.93 -30.73 35.14
C ARG A 78 -69.46 -31.09 35.39
N LEU A 79 -68.84 -31.83 34.48
CA LEU A 79 -67.42 -32.18 34.57
C LEU A 79 -66.53 -30.94 34.45
N LEU A 80 -66.89 -29.97 33.60
CA LEU A 80 -66.21 -28.66 33.54
C LEU A 80 -66.29 -27.92 34.88
N ASP A 81 -67.47 -27.88 35.51
CA ASP A 81 -67.66 -27.26 36.82
C ASP A 81 -66.84 -27.97 37.92
N LEU A 82 -66.60 -29.28 37.76
CA LEU A 82 -65.75 -30.11 38.64
C LEU A 82 -64.26 -30.04 38.27
N GLY A 83 -63.88 -29.18 37.32
CA GLY A 83 -62.49 -28.86 36.99
C GLY A 83 -61.92 -29.56 35.76
N MET A 84 -62.76 -30.20 34.92
CA MET A 84 -62.31 -30.72 33.61
C MET A 84 -61.73 -29.59 32.77
N ALA A 85 -60.64 -29.87 32.06
CA ALA A 85 -59.94 -28.85 31.30
C ALA A 85 -60.87 -28.27 30.20
N VAL A 86 -61.08 -26.96 30.26
CA VAL A 86 -61.71 -26.19 29.19
C VAL A 86 -60.67 -25.85 28.12
N ASP A 87 -61.14 -25.46 26.93
CA ASP A 87 -60.30 -24.99 25.83
C ASP A 87 -59.32 -23.86 26.20
N GLY A 88 -59.48 -23.21 27.35
CA GLY A 88 -58.64 -22.11 27.81
C GLY A 88 -58.65 -20.93 26.84
N LYS A 89 -57.80 -19.95 27.12
CA LYS A 89 -57.43 -18.91 26.14
C LYS A 89 -56.26 -19.46 25.33
N LEU A 90 -56.55 -20.21 24.27
CA LEU A 90 -55.53 -20.52 23.28
C LEU A 90 -55.09 -19.23 22.59
N HIS A 91 -53.79 -18.94 22.66
CA HIS A 91 -53.17 -17.85 21.95
C HIS A 91 -52.51 -18.38 20.69
N THR A 92 -52.65 -17.67 19.57
CA THR A 92 -51.86 -17.97 18.38
C THR A 92 -50.39 -17.76 18.69
N SER A 93 -49.51 -18.64 18.20
CA SER A 93 -48.07 -18.55 18.40
C SER A 93 -47.49 -17.19 18.03
N SER A 94 -48.05 -16.56 16.98
CA SER A 94 -47.68 -15.21 16.51
C SER A 94 -47.98 -14.07 17.48
N LEU A 95 -48.74 -14.31 18.56
CA LEU A 95 -48.98 -13.33 19.63
C LEU A 95 -48.06 -13.54 20.83
N LEU A 96 -47.33 -14.66 20.87
CA LEU A 96 -46.41 -14.99 21.94
C LEU A 96 -45.03 -14.39 21.67
N TYR A 97 -44.34 -14.05 22.74
CA TYR A 97 -42.98 -13.52 22.72
C TYR A 97 -42.04 -14.46 23.47
N TYR A 98 -41.01 -14.93 22.79
CA TYR A 98 -39.95 -15.72 23.39
C TYR A 98 -38.77 -14.82 23.76
N ASN A 99 -38.31 -14.96 25.01
CA ASN A 99 -37.14 -14.23 25.46
C ASN A 99 -35.86 -14.91 24.97
N ASP A 100 -35.36 -14.43 23.83
CA ASP A 100 -34.08 -14.84 23.25
C ASP A 100 -32.95 -13.82 23.52
N THR A 101 -33.20 -12.86 24.41
CA THR A 101 -32.26 -11.79 24.74
C THR A 101 -31.28 -12.22 25.82
N VAL A 102 -30.15 -11.51 25.89
CA VAL A 102 -29.15 -11.65 26.96
C VAL A 102 -29.44 -10.75 28.17
N PHE A 103 -30.59 -10.06 28.18
CA PHE A 103 -30.94 -9.17 29.28
C PHE A 103 -31.20 -9.96 30.56
N GLU A 104 -30.93 -9.32 31.70
CA GLU A 104 -31.25 -9.92 33.00
C GLU A 104 -32.75 -10.19 33.10
N VAL A 105 -33.10 -11.46 33.35
CA VAL A 105 -34.50 -11.92 33.35
C VAL A 105 -35.37 -11.13 34.33
N LYS A 106 -34.84 -10.77 35.50
CA LYS A 106 -35.56 -9.99 36.51
C LYS A 106 -35.87 -8.58 36.00
N ARG A 107 -34.84 -7.88 35.49
CA ARG A 107 -34.95 -6.54 34.89
C ARG A 107 -35.98 -6.52 33.77
N LEU A 108 -35.93 -7.50 32.87
CA LEU A 108 -36.86 -7.57 31.74
C LEU A 108 -38.30 -7.84 32.19
N LYS A 109 -38.51 -8.75 33.15
CA LYS A 109 -39.83 -9.04 33.71
C LYS A 109 -40.46 -7.82 34.39
N GLU A 110 -39.68 -7.09 35.18
CA GLU A 110 -40.14 -5.87 35.84
C GLU A 110 -40.47 -4.76 34.84
N GLY A 111 -39.75 -4.69 33.72
CA GLY A 111 -40.00 -3.71 32.66
C GLY A 111 -41.22 -3.99 31.80
N LEU A 112 -41.54 -5.26 31.59
CA LEU A 112 -42.57 -5.68 30.65
C LEU A 112 -43.99 -5.66 31.23
N ASP A 113 -44.21 -5.54 32.55
CA ASP A 113 -45.52 -5.28 33.22
C ASP A 113 -46.78 -5.75 32.43
N ASP A 114 -46.88 -7.05 32.10
CA ASP A 114 -47.97 -7.66 31.31
C ASP A 114 -48.26 -7.03 29.92
N LYS A 115 -47.38 -6.17 29.40
CA LYS A 115 -47.45 -5.56 28.08
C LYS A 115 -47.39 -6.60 26.95
N LEU A 116 -46.73 -7.73 27.19
CA LEU A 116 -46.53 -8.80 26.21
C LEU A 116 -46.93 -10.15 26.79
N LEU A 117 -47.46 -11.02 25.93
CA LEU A 117 -47.70 -12.43 26.25
C LEU A 117 -46.39 -13.20 26.09
N LEU A 118 -45.66 -13.35 27.19
CA LEU A 118 -44.42 -14.13 27.20
C LEU A 118 -44.70 -15.62 27.09
N LEU A 119 -43.93 -16.32 26.26
CA LEU A 119 -43.92 -17.77 26.22
C LEU A 119 -43.47 -18.30 27.59
N GLU A 120 -44.18 -19.31 28.10
CA GLU A 120 -43.83 -19.97 29.35
C GLU A 120 -42.41 -20.53 29.29
N LYS A 121 -41.76 -20.64 30.45
CA LYS A 121 -40.44 -21.25 30.51
C LYS A 121 -40.49 -22.67 29.97
N LEU A 122 -39.74 -22.94 28.91
CA LEU A 122 -39.72 -24.27 28.29
C LEU A 122 -39.22 -25.37 29.25
N SER A 123 -38.48 -25.00 30.29
CA SER A 123 -38.13 -25.90 31.40
C SER A 123 -39.34 -26.47 32.12
N GLU A 124 -40.40 -25.66 32.30
CA GLU A 124 -41.67 -26.08 32.88
C GLU A 124 -42.50 -26.90 31.88
N CYS A 125 -42.13 -26.88 30.60
CA CYS A 125 -42.75 -27.64 29.51
C CYS A 125 -41.96 -28.92 29.15
N HIS A 126 -41.20 -29.49 30.10
CA HIS A 126 -40.44 -30.73 29.92
C HIS A 126 -39.28 -30.67 28.90
N LEU A 127 -38.84 -29.47 28.47
CA LEU A 127 -37.74 -29.28 27.51
C LEU A 127 -36.37 -29.08 28.20
N GLY A 128 -36.23 -29.48 29.46
CA GLY A 128 -35.00 -29.33 30.24
C GLY A 128 -34.62 -27.86 30.49
N ASN A 129 -33.47 -27.62 31.12
CA ASN A 129 -33.01 -26.27 31.50
C ASN A 129 -31.94 -25.69 30.56
N ASP A 130 -31.58 -26.40 29.49
CA ASP A 130 -30.56 -25.93 28.55
C ASP A 130 -31.14 -24.86 27.62
N ILE A 131 -30.81 -23.62 27.94
CA ILE A 131 -31.28 -22.43 27.21
C ILE A 131 -30.80 -22.44 25.75
N PHE A 132 -29.61 -22.96 25.43
CA PHE A 132 -29.11 -22.98 24.05
C PHE A 132 -29.89 -23.97 23.19
N GLU A 133 -30.17 -25.14 23.75
CA GLU A 133 -31.02 -26.14 23.09
C GLU A 133 -32.46 -25.63 22.91
N GLN A 134 -33.02 -24.95 23.92
CA GLN A 134 -34.31 -24.30 23.82
C GLN A 134 -34.34 -23.26 22.68
N HIS A 135 -33.36 -22.35 22.61
CA HIS A 135 -33.27 -21.38 21.51
C HIS A 135 -33.20 -22.07 20.14
N ARG A 136 -32.39 -23.13 20.03
CA ARG A 136 -32.25 -23.91 18.80
C ARG A 136 -33.57 -24.53 18.37
N LEU A 137 -34.31 -25.13 19.29
CA LEU A 137 -35.60 -25.77 19.02
C LEU A 137 -36.67 -24.74 18.61
N VAL A 138 -36.79 -23.62 19.32
CA VAL A 138 -37.75 -22.55 18.96
C VAL A 138 -37.43 -21.98 17.58
N LYS A 139 -36.13 -21.84 17.24
CA LYS A 139 -35.69 -21.38 15.90
C LYS A 139 -36.01 -22.37 14.77
N ARG A 140 -36.21 -23.65 15.06
CA ARG A 140 -36.57 -24.68 14.08
C ARG A 140 -38.06 -24.80 13.82
N LEU A 141 -38.91 -24.11 14.58
CA LEU A 141 -40.35 -24.10 14.33
C LEU A 141 -40.64 -23.49 12.95
N PRO A 142 -41.65 -23.99 12.21
CA PRO A 142 -42.12 -23.35 10.99
C PRO A 142 -42.49 -21.90 11.26
N GLN A 143 -42.22 -20.99 10.32
CA GLN A 143 -42.39 -19.55 10.52
C GLN A 143 -43.79 -19.14 11.02
N LYS A 144 -44.84 -19.84 10.58
CA LYS A 144 -46.23 -19.60 11.04
C LYS A 144 -46.47 -19.98 12.51
N LEU A 145 -45.66 -20.87 13.06
CA LEU A 145 -45.74 -21.40 14.43
C LEU A 145 -44.68 -20.81 15.36
N GLN A 146 -43.76 -20.01 14.82
CA GLN A 146 -42.69 -19.42 15.60
C GLN A 146 -43.22 -18.22 16.40
N PRO A 147 -42.93 -18.12 17.70
CA PRO A 147 -43.22 -16.92 18.48
C PRO A 147 -42.31 -15.76 18.04
N ASN A 148 -42.73 -14.53 18.34
CA ASN A 148 -41.87 -13.37 18.10
C ASN A 148 -40.67 -13.40 19.05
N MET A 149 -39.51 -12.99 18.57
CA MET A 149 -38.29 -12.93 19.37
C MET A 149 -38.21 -11.57 20.04
N LEU A 150 -37.97 -11.52 21.35
CA LEU A 150 -37.82 -10.25 22.05
C LEU A 150 -36.63 -9.44 21.51
N SER A 151 -35.57 -10.10 21.06
CA SER A 151 -34.41 -9.43 20.44
C SER A 151 -34.76 -8.59 19.21
N GLN A 152 -35.88 -8.86 18.54
CA GLN A 152 -36.30 -8.13 17.33
C GLN A 152 -37.04 -6.82 17.65
N ILE A 153 -37.57 -6.69 18.87
CA ILE A 153 -38.42 -5.57 19.27
C ILE A 153 -37.90 -4.83 20.50
N THR A 154 -36.79 -5.31 21.08
CA THR A 154 -36.16 -4.69 22.23
C THR A 154 -34.74 -4.25 21.92
N GLU A 155 -34.36 -3.10 22.46
CA GLU A 155 -33.03 -2.54 22.33
C GLU A 155 -32.64 -1.80 23.61
N GLU A 156 -31.36 -1.75 23.94
CA GLU A 156 -30.84 -0.98 25.08
C GLU A 156 -30.32 0.37 24.58
N LYS A 157 -30.76 1.48 25.18
CA LYS A 157 -30.33 2.84 24.82
C LYS A 157 -29.90 3.63 26.04
N VAL A 158 -29.03 4.61 25.82
CA VAL A 158 -28.70 5.65 26.82
C VAL A 158 -29.89 6.58 26.99
N VAL A 159 -30.15 6.98 28.23
CA VAL A 159 -31.14 8.01 28.53
C VAL A 159 -30.47 9.37 28.37
N GLU A 160 -30.51 9.94 27.16
CA GLU A 160 -29.81 11.19 26.81
C GLU A 160 -30.16 12.36 27.76
N SER A 161 -31.42 12.46 28.18
CA SER A 161 -31.88 13.48 29.14
C SER A 161 -31.25 13.37 30.54
N ASN A 162 -30.69 12.21 30.88
CA ASN A 162 -30.03 11.94 32.17
C ASN A 162 -28.51 11.81 32.04
N VAL A 163 -27.95 12.05 30.83
CA VAL A 163 -26.50 12.05 30.65
C VAL A 163 -25.93 13.29 31.32
N GLN A 164 -25.30 13.08 32.47
CA GLN A 164 -24.52 14.12 33.14
C GLN A 164 -23.11 14.05 32.60
N LEU A 165 -22.71 15.06 31.83
CA LEU A 165 -21.35 15.15 31.28
C LEU A 165 -20.32 15.28 32.42
N CYS A 166 -19.10 14.82 32.16
CA CYS A 166 -17.99 15.00 33.08
C CYS A 166 -17.68 16.50 33.25
N GLU A 167 -17.47 16.92 34.50
CA GLU A 167 -17.19 18.32 34.86
C GLU A 167 -15.86 18.82 34.27
N LEU A 168 -14.93 17.91 33.99
CA LEU A 168 -13.64 18.20 33.37
C LEU A 168 -13.74 18.41 31.84
N GLY A 169 -14.80 17.94 31.19
CA GLY A 169 -14.97 18.04 29.73
C GLY A 169 -13.70 17.59 28.98
N ASN A 170 -13.15 18.49 28.15
CA ASN A 170 -11.96 18.23 27.33
C ASN A 170 -10.66 18.07 28.14
N SER A 171 -10.63 18.45 29.41
CA SER A 171 -9.47 18.24 30.29
C SER A 171 -9.58 16.94 31.12
N CYS A 172 -10.53 16.06 30.77
CA CYS A 172 -10.66 14.76 31.42
C CYS A 172 -9.52 13.82 31.00
N GLU A 173 -8.61 13.52 31.92
CA GLU A 173 -7.50 12.58 31.66
C GLU A 173 -7.99 11.18 31.30
N PHE A 174 -9.10 10.72 31.89
CA PHE A 174 -9.66 9.39 31.64
C PHE A 174 -10.11 9.20 30.19
N SER A 175 -10.97 10.06 29.66
CA SER A 175 -11.36 9.99 28.25
C SER A 175 -10.23 10.42 27.33
N GLY A 176 -9.44 11.42 27.73
CA GLY A 176 -8.29 11.90 26.98
C GLY A 176 -7.23 10.83 26.75
N TRP A 177 -7.07 9.89 27.68
CA TRP A 177 -6.20 8.74 27.51
C TRP A 177 -6.65 7.87 26.32
N PHE A 178 -7.94 7.55 26.21
CA PHE A 178 -8.47 6.76 25.08
C PHE A 178 -8.42 7.53 23.77
N ASP A 179 -8.78 8.82 23.76
CA ASP A 179 -8.69 9.67 22.56
C ASP A 179 -7.25 9.76 22.04
N LYS A 180 -6.28 9.90 22.96
CA LYS A 180 -4.85 9.93 22.62
C LYS A 180 -4.40 8.62 21.96
N HIS A 181 -4.77 7.48 22.52
CA HIS A 181 -4.39 6.17 21.98
C HIS A 181 -5.07 5.87 20.64
N LEU A 182 -6.37 6.18 20.51
CA LEU A 182 -7.11 6.03 19.26
C LEU A 182 -6.53 6.90 18.13
N SER A 183 -6.06 8.09 18.47
CA SER A 183 -5.47 9.02 17.50
C SER A 183 -3.97 8.82 17.28
N SER A 184 -3.33 7.89 17.99
CA SER A 184 -1.89 7.72 17.98
C SER A 184 -1.37 7.07 16.69
N GLU A 185 -0.28 7.60 16.14
CA GLU A 185 0.40 7.02 14.97
C GLU A 185 0.83 5.55 15.17
N PRO A 186 1.37 5.14 16.34
CA PRO A 186 1.68 3.74 16.59
C PRO A 186 0.47 2.82 16.46
N PHE A 187 -0.66 3.18 17.06
CA PHE A 187 -1.88 2.36 16.97
C PHE A 187 -2.38 2.23 15.54
N LYS A 188 -2.43 3.35 14.79
CA LYS A 188 -2.79 3.37 13.37
C LYS A 188 -1.89 2.45 12.55
N HIS A 189 -0.58 2.53 12.78
CA HIS A 189 0.41 1.66 12.14
C HIS A 189 0.11 0.18 12.42
N GLY A 190 -0.08 -0.20 13.68
CA GLY A 190 -0.42 -1.56 14.06
C GLY A 190 -1.70 -2.08 13.41
N LEU A 191 -2.75 -1.26 13.38
CA LEU A 191 -4.03 -1.64 12.79
C LEU A 191 -3.94 -1.83 11.26
N VAL A 192 -3.16 -0.99 10.57
CA VAL A 192 -2.91 -1.14 9.13
C VAL A 192 -2.29 -2.50 8.81
N TYR A 193 -1.25 -2.92 9.55
CA TYR A 193 -0.63 -4.22 9.33
C TYR A 193 -1.56 -5.38 9.67
N LEU A 194 -2.31 -5.26 10.76
CA LEU A 194 -3.30 -6.27 11.11
C LEU A 194 -4.34 -6.41 9.98
N LEU A 195 -4.89 -5.31 9.46
CA LEU A 195 -5.85 -5.34 8.35
C LEU A 195 -5.27 -5.95 7.07
N ARG A 196 -4.01 -5.65 6.76
CA ARG A 196 -3.31 -6.25 5.60
C ARG A 196 -3.12 -7.75 5.79
N GLU A 197 -2.77 -8.20 6.99
CA GLU A 197 -2.68 -9.63 7.31
C GLU A 197 -4.06 -10.30 7.17
N GLN A 198 -5.13 -9.71 7.71
CA GLN A 198 -6.50 -10.27 7.62
C GLN A 198 -7.00 -10.39 6.18
N THR A 199 -6.50 -9.55 5.29
CA THR A 199 -6.89 -9.53 3.89
C THR A 199 -5.89 -10.25 2.98
N GLU A 200 -4.87 -10.92 3.55
CA GLU A 200 -3.79 -11.58 2.80
C GLU A 200 -3.08 -10.63 1.80
N GLY A 201 -2.99 -9.34 2.15
CA GLY A 201 -2.38 -8.31 1.32
C GLY A 201 -3.25 -7.84 0.14
N LYS A 202 -4.53 -8.22 0.07
CA LYS A 202 -5.46 -7.73 -0.98
C LYS A 202 -5.70 -6.22 -0.86
N ILE A 203 -5.72 -5.70 0.36
CA ILE A 203 -5.76 -4.25 0.60
C ILE A 203 -4.34 -3.68 0.51
N THR A 204 -4.18 -2.60 -0.24
CA THR A 204 -2.90 -1.88 -0.28
C THR A 204 -2.64 -1.15 1.04
N GLN A 205 -1.39 -0.74 1.28
CA GLN A 205 -1.06 0.03 2.49
C GLN A 205 -1.76 1.40 2.50
N GLU A 206 -1.88 2.06 1.35
CA GLU A 206 -2.57 3.35 1.22
C GLU A 206 -4.07 3.20 1.51
N GLU A 207 -4.72 2.18 0.93
CA GLU A 207 -6.14 1.88 1.20
C GLU A 207 -6.37 1.51 2.67
N ALA A 208 -5.51 0.70 3.27
CA ALA A 208 -5.62 0.35 4.69
C ALA A 208 -5.47 1.58 5.59
N THR A 209 -4.55 2.49 5.24
CA THR A 209 -4.35 3.75 5.96
C THR A 209 -5.59 4.64 5.86
N ASP A 210 -6.15 4.81 4.66
CA ASP A 210 -7.37 5.59 4.43
C ASP A 210 -8.58 5.01 5.18
N VAL A 211 -8.73 3.68 5.18
CA VAL A 211 -9.78 2.99 5.96
C VAL A 211 -9.60 3.23 7.46
N CYS A 212 -8.38 3.11 7.98
CA CYS A 212 -8.06 3.41 9.37
C CYS A 212 -8.41 4.86 9.75
N GLU A 213 -7.93 5.84 8.97
CA GLU A 213 -8.21 7.27 9.23
C GLU A 213 -9.71 7.58 9.25
N LYS A 214 -10.47 7.05 8.28
CA LYS A 214 -11.94 7.19 8.24
C LYS A 214 -12.61 6.55 9.45
N THR A 215 -12.14 5.36 9.84
CA THR A 215 -12.66 4.63 11.00
C THR A 215 -12.46 5.45 12.27
N PHE A 216 -11.27 5.99 12.50
CA PHE A 216 -10.97 6.76 13.73
C PHE A 216 -11.67 8.11 13.76
N GLY A 217 -11.77 8.81 12.63
CA GLY A 217 -12.54 10.04 12.52
C GLY A 217 -14.04 9.87 12.78
N SER A 218 -14.54 8.62 12.77
CA SER A 218 -15.93 8.28 13.04
C SER A 218 -16.21 7.85 14.49
N ILE A 219 -15.20 7.80 15.36
CA ILE A 219 -15.35 7.44 16.77
C ILE A 219 -15.40 8.70 17.63
N GLN A 220 -16.47 8.86 18.41
CA GLN A 220 -16.61 9.93 19.39
C GLN A 220 -16.63 9.37 20.81
N ILE A 221 -15.80 9.91 21.70
CA ILE A 221 -15.81 9.55 23.12
C ILE A 221 -16.53 10.64 23.93
N VAL A 222 -17.47 10.23 24.77
CA VAL A 222 -18.24 11.11 25.65
C VAL A 222 -18.07 10.65 27.10
N CYS A 223 -17.32 11.43 27.88
CA CYS A 223 -17.15 11.17 29.30
C CYS A 223 -18.32 11.73 30.12
N CYS A 224 -18.88 10.90 31.01
CA CYS A 224 -20.07 11.18 31.80
C CYS A 224 -19.78 10.97 33.29
N LYS A 225 -20.30 11.85 34.16
CA LYS A 225 -20.31 11.65 35.61
C LYS A 225 -21.15 10.44 36.02
N SER A 226 -22.29 10.25 35.36
CA SER A 226 -23.16 9.09 35.54
C SER A 226 -23.74 8.65 34.21
N LEU A 227 -23.79 7.35 33.98
CA LEU A 227 -24.30 6.77 32.74
C LEU A 227 -25.37 5.74 33.07
N LYS A 228 -26.57 5.95 32.50
CA LYS A 228 -27.74 5.10 32.68
C LYS A 228 -28.32 4.66 31.35
N THR A 229 -28.67 3.39 31.26
CA THR A 229 -29.33 2.79 30.10
C THR A 229 -30.70 2.26 30.47
N VAL A 230 -31.61 2.29 29.49
CA VAL A 230 -32.99 1.79 29.62
C VAL A 230 -33.25 0.86 28.44
N LEU A 231 -34.02 -0.20 28.67
CA LEU A 231 -34.53 -1.05 27.60
C LEU A 231 -35.74 -0.39 26.95
N TRP A 232 -35.80 -0.44 25.63
CA TRP A 232 -36.90 0.10 24.83
C TRP A 232 -37.64 -1.06 24.20
N LEU A 233 -38.95 -0.91 24.06
CA LEU A 233 -39.84 -1.80 23.34
C LEU A 233 -40.37 -1.02 22.12
N GLY A 234 -39.79 -1.25 20.95
CA GLY A 234 -39.96 -0.37 19.80
C GLY A 234 -39.54 1.06 20.14
N GLN A 235 -40.49 2.00 20.12
CA GLN A 235 -40.24 3.41 20.44
C GLN A 235 -40.55 3.79 21.89
N GLU A 236 -40.99 2.85 22.73
CA GLU A 236 -41.35 3.14 24.12
C GLU A 236 -40.27 2.70 25.12
N PRO A 237 -39.81 3.58 26.03
CA PRO A 237 -38.91 3.17 27.10
C PRO A 237 -39.61 2.32 28.17
N LEU A 238 -38.96 1.25 28.61
CA LEU A 238 -39.39 0.44 29.74
C LEU A 238 -38.84 1.06 31.03
N HIS A 239 -39.58 2.01 31.62
CA HIS A 239 -39.09 2.87 32.71
C HIS A 239 -38.51 2.13 33.94
N LYS A 240 -39.00 0.93 34.25
CA LYS A 240 -38.50 0.10 35.37
C LYS A 240 -37.17 -0.62 35.07
N THR A 241 -36.66 -0.48 33.85
CA THR A 241 -35.42 -1.16 33.40
C THR A 241 -34.19 -0.26 33.44
N ALA A 242 -34.28 0.94 34.03
CA ALA A 242 -33.12 1.82 34.14
C ALA A 242 -31.99 1.15 34.94
N ARG A 243 -30.78 1.13 34.38
CA ARG A 243 -29.59 0.51 35.00
C ARG A 243 -28.38 1.42 34.82
N GLU A 244 -27.54 1.53 35.85
CA GLU A 244 -26.23 2.16 35.71
C GLU A 244 -25.27 1.26 34.92
N THR A 245 -24.48 1.86 34.03
CA THR A 245 -23.42 1.16 33.30
C THR A 245 -22.18 2.02 33.26
N ASP A 246 -21.01 1.40 33.20
CA ASP A 246 -19.74 2.12 33.12
C ASP A 246 -19.42 2.56 31.68
N VAL A 247 -20.06 1.92 30.70
CA VAL A 247 -19.74 2.10 29.29
C VAL A 247 -20.92 1.66 28.43
N PHE A 248 -21.16 2.39 27.36
CA PHE A 248 -22.17 2.08 26.36
C PHE A 248 -21.72 2.54 24.97
N VAL A 249 -22.03 1.75 23.95
CA VAL A 249 -21.75 2.07 22.55
C VAL A 249 -23.05 2.35 21.83
N LYS A 250 -23.16 3.54 21.25
CA LYS A 250 -24.23 3.91 20.33
C LYS A 250 -23.67 3.84 18.91
N GLN A 251 -24.17 2.91 18.11
CA GLN A 251 -23.86 2.87 16.68
C GLN A 251 -24.66 3.97 15.97
N GLU A 252 -23.99 4.77 15.16
CA GLU A 252 -24.62 5.80 14.33
C GLU A 252 -24.53 5.41 12.84
N GLN A 253 -25.19 6.17 11.95
CA GLN A 253 -25.22 5.83 10.51
C GLN A 253 -23.84 5.78 9.87
N GLN A 254 -22.89 6.59 10.34
CA GLN A 254 -21.53 6.70 9.80
C GLN A 254 -20.47 6.78 10.90
N GLY A 255 -20.74 6.21 12.08
CA GLY A 255 -19.80 6.29 13.20
C GLY A 255 -20.26 5.59 14.46
N LEU A 256 -19.50 5.82 15.52
CA LEU A 256 -19.68 5.19 16.82
C LEU A 256 -19.48 6.23 17.92
N THR A 257 -20.48 6.35 18.80
CA THR A 257 -20.39 7.19 20.00
C THR A 257 -20.24 6.30 21.23
N LEU A 258 -19.08 6.40 21.89
CA LEU A 258 -18.75 5.68 23.11
C LEU A 258 -19.02 6.56 24.33
N PHE A 259 -20.02 6.20 25.12
CA PHE A 259 -20.30 6.82 26.40
C PHE A 259 -19.52 6.10 27.50
N LEU A 260 -18.77 6.84 28.28
CA LEU A 260 -17.95 6.34 29.39
C LEU A 260 -18.39 6.98 30.70
N LYS A 261 -18.51 6.19 31.77
CA LYS A 261 -18.57 6.72 33.13
C LYS A 261 -17.16 7.09 33.57
N HIS A 262 -16.98 8.32 34.03
CA HIS A 262 -15.71 8.84 34.52
C HIS A 262 -15.15 7.97 35.65
N SER A 263 -13.86 7.68 35.61
CA SER A 263 -13.13 6.90 36.63
C SER A 263 -11.85 7.65 36.99
N ASP A 264 -11.75 8.16 38.21
CA ASP A 264 -10.56 8.89 38.68
C ASP A 264 -9.34 7.97 38.88
N ASP A 265 -9.59 6.71 39.24
CA ASP A 265 -8.56 5.75 39.64
C ASP A 265 -7.88 5.03 38.46
N MET A 266 -8.40 5.21 37.23
CA MET A 266 -7.93 4.52 36.02
C MET A 266 -7.67 3.02 36.25
N ALA A 267 -8.53 2.37 37.05
CA ALA A 267 -8.26 1.00 37.48
C ALA A 267 -8.09 0.07 36.26
N PRO A 268 -7.11 -0.86 36.25
CA PRO A 268 -6.85 -1.73 35.09
C PRO A 268 -8.09 -2.50 34.61
N LYS A 269 -8.98 -2.87 35.54
CA LYS A 269 -10.26 -3.53 35.22
C LYS A 269 -11.19 -2.63 34.39
N VAL A 270 -11.24 -1.33 34.70
CA VAL A 270 -12.07 -0.35 33.99
C VAL A 270 -11.49 -0.10 32.60
N ILE A 271 -10.17 0.14 32.52
CA ILE A 271 -9.48 0.35 31.24
C ILE A 271 -9.69 -0.85 30.32
N ASN A 272 -9.44 -2.07 30.82
CA ASN A 272 -9.61 -3.29 30.03
C ASN A 272 -11.07 -3.47 29.56
N LYS A 273 -12.06 -3.16 30.41
CA LYS A 273 -13.48 -3.22 30.03
C LYS A 273 -13.80 -2.27 28.87
N VAL A 274 -13.32 -1.03 28.95
CA VAL A 274 -13.49 -0.04 27.88
C VAL A 274 -12.77 -0.47 26.60
N ASN A 275 -11.52 -0.94 26.73
CA ASN A 275 -10.70 -1.40 25.63
C ASN A 275 -11.34 -2.56 24.86
N MET A 276 -11.91 -3.55 25.56
CA MET A 276 -12.63 -4.66 24.92
C MET A 276 -13.88 -4.22 24.16
N ILE A 277 -14.52 -3.14 24.59
CA ILE A 277 -15.70 -2.58 23.92
C ILE A 277 -15.28 -1.75 22.71
N LEU A 278 -14.26 -0.92 22.85
CA LEU A 278 -13.64 -0.19 21.74
C LEU A 278 -13.19 -1.16 20.64
N THR A 279 -12.49 -2.23 21.01
CA THR A 279 -12.06 -3.29 20.08
C THR A 279 -13.23 -3.83 19.24
N LYS A 280 -14.37 -4.13 19.87
CA LYS A 280 -15.57 -4.60 19.17
C LYS A 280 -16.18 -3.52 18.28
N GLY A 281 -16.22 -2.27 18.78
CA GLY A 281 -16.71 -1.11 18.05
C GLY A 281 -15.89 -0.81 16.79
N ILE A 282 -14.57 -0.83 16.91
CA ILE A 282 -13.62 -0.66 15.80
C ILE A 282 -13.84 -1.76 14.76
N ASN A 283 -13.94 -3.02 15.16
CA ASN A 283 -14.19 -4.09 14.20
C ASN A 283 -15.56 -3.97 13.50
N ALA A 284 -16.58 -3.45 14.19
CA ALA A 284 -17.87 -3.16 13.57
C ALA A 284 -17.77 -2.04 12.51
N LEU A 285 -17.01 -0.98 12.79
CA LEU A 285 -16.72 0.10 11.83
C LEU A 285 -15.88 -0.38 10.63
N LEU A 286 -15.06 -1.41 10.83
CA LEU A 286 -14.26 -2.06 9.79
C LEU A 286 -15.03 -3.15 9.03
N ASP A 287 -16.37 -3.13 9.03
CA ASP A 287 -17.23 -4.15 8.40
C ASP A 287 -16.90 -5.59 8.81
N HIS A 288 -16.47 -5.80 10.06
CA HIS A 288 -16.06 -7.10 10.59
C HIS A 288 -14.92 -7.79 9.79
N ARG A 289 -14.03 -7.00 9.19
CA ARG A 289 -12.85 -7.52 8.45
C ARG A 289 -11.82 -8.20 9.34
N ILE A 290 -11.84 -7.95 10.66
CA ILE A 290 -10.91 -8.58 11.60
C ILE A 290 -11.55 -9.83 12.19
N ALA A 291 -10.88 -10.97 12.01
CA ALA A 291 -11.33 -12.24 12.55
C ALA A 291 -11.38 -12.21 14.08
N SER A 292 -12.33 -12.94 14.67
CA SER A 292 -12.53 -12.99 16.13
C SER A 292 -11.27 -13.40 16.91
N LEU A 293 -10.41 -14.23 16.31
CA LEU A 293 -9.13 -14.65 16.89
C LEU A 293 -8.14 -13.49 17.05
N HIS A 294 -8.18 -12.49 16.16
CA HIS A 294 -7.27 -11.35 16.16
C HIS A 294 -7.85 -10.09 16.81
N LEU A 295 -9.10 -10.13 17.29
CA LEU A 295 -9.67 -9.03 18.08
C LEU A 295 -8.83 -8.69 19.34
N PRO A 296 -8.28 -9.65 20.10
CA PRO A 296 -7.39 -9.33 21.22
C PRO A 296 -6.17 -8.51 20.81
N VAL A 297 -5.67 -8.68 19.58
CA VAL A 297 -4.54 -7.92 19.04
C VAL A 297 -4.91 -6.45 18.91
N VAL A 298 -6.11 -6.11 18.41
CA VAL A 298 -6.60 -4.72 18.36
C VAL A 298 -6.61 -4.11 19.77
N GLY A 299 -7.07 -4.87 20.76
CA GLY A 299 -7.07 -4.44 22.15
C GLY A 299 -5.66 -4.23 22.70
N GLN A 300 -4.69 -5.08 22.35
CA GLN A 300 -3.29 -4.89 22.74
C GLN A 300 -2.68 -3.65 22.07
N LEU A 301 -2.93 -3.47 20.77
CA LEU A 301 -2.45 -2.32 19.99
C LEU A 301 -2.99 -0.99 20.53
N LEU A 302 -4.24 -0.96 21.01
CA LEU A 302 -4.83 0.21 21.67
C LEU A 302 -4.12 0.60 22.98
N MET A 303 -3.34 -0.30 23.56
CA MET A 303 -2.62 -0.09 24.82
C MET A 303 -1.12 0.19 24.60
N CYS A 304 -0.64 0.22 23.35
CA CYS A 304 0.76 0.47 23.03
C CYS A 304 1.09 1.97 23.15
N ASP A 305 2.20 2.30 23.80
CA ASP A 305 2.65 3.69 23.96
C ASP A 305 3.47 4.17 22.76
N ASP A 306 4.20 3.26 22.09
CA ASP A 306 5.09 3.58 20.99
C ASP A 306 5.15 2.50 19.88
N LEU A 307 5.93 2.76 18.83
CA LEU A 307 6.11 1.83 17.71
C LEU A 307 6.84 0.53 18.09
N GLN A 308 7.67 0.55 19.13
CA GLN A 308 8.39 -0.62 19.60
C GLN A 308 7.42 -1.60 20.28
N ASP A 309 6.51 -1.08 21.10
CA ASP A 309 5.42 -1.87 21.71
C ASP A 309 4.51 -2.49 20.65
N VAL A 310 4.19 -1.73 19.59
CA VAL A 310 3.40 -2.21 18.45
C VAL A 310 4.12 -3.33 17.72
N GLN A 311 5.41 -3.16 17.43
CA GLN A 311 6.23 -4.19 16.77
C GLN A 311 6.29 -5.48 17.58
N GLN A 312 6.49 -5.37 18.90
CA GLN A 312 6.47 -6.52 19.80
C GLN A 312 5.10 -7.19 19.80
N THR A 313 4.02 -6.42 19.88
CA THR A 313 2.64 -6.92 19.86
C THR A 313 2.33 -7.67 18.56
N LEU A 314 2.73 -7.12 17.40
CA LEU A 314 2.54 -7.79 16.12
C LEU A 314 3.37 -9.08 16.03
N ALA A 315 4.62 -9.05 16.48
CA ALA A 315 5.51 -10.21 16.48
C ALA A 315 4.99 -11.35 17.38
N ASP A 316 4.55 -11.04 18.60
CA ASP A 316 3.99 -12.00 19.56
C ASP A 316 2.73 -12.69 19.02
N ASN A 317 2.01 -12.02 18.11
CA ASN A 317 0.80 -12.52 17.46
C ASN A 317 1.06 -13.08 16.05
N ASN A 318 2.33 -13.28 15.65
CA ASN A 318 2.75 -13.79 14.33
C ASN A 318 2.24 -12.97 13.13
N ILE A 319 2.06 -11.67 13.30
CA ILE A 319 1.65 -10.75 12.24
C ILE A 319 2.90 -10.13 11.61
N ARG A 320 2.97 -10.15 10.28
CA ARG A 320 4.11 -9.58 9.56
C ARG A 320 4.01 -8.06 9.56
N ASP A 321 4.78 -7.42 10.44
CA ASP A 321 5.19 -6.05 10.20
C ASP A 321 6.16 -6.06 9.03
N SER A 322 5.83 -5.40 7.90
CA SER A 322 6.85 -5.19 6.89
C SER A 322 7.82 -4.23 7.53
N VAL A 323 8.97 -4.77 7.95
CA VAL A 323 10.10 -4.04 8.55
C VAL A 323 9.98 -2.60 8.12
N ILE A 324 9.69 -1.71 9.07
CA ILE A 324 10.00 -0.32 8.90
C ILE A 324 11.51 -0.33 8.65
N THR A 325 11.93 -0.54 7.40
CA THR A 325 13.12 0.10 6.88
C THR A 325 12.77 1.51 7.20
N LYS A 326 13.37 2.03 8.29
CA LYS A 326 13.23 3.41 8.70
C LYS A 326 13.06 4.17 7.39
N LYS A 327 12.01 4.95 7.24
CA LYS A 327 12.17 6.17 6.47
C LYS A 327 13.23 6.98 7.23
N THR A 328 14.48 6.49 7.27
CA THR A 328 15.64 7.30 7.08
C THR A 328 15.23 8.00 5.80
N THR A 329 14.74 9.22 5.96
CA THR A 329 15.12 10.27 5.04
C THR A 329 16.61 10.06 4.84
N LEU A 330 16.98 9.22 3.86
CA LEU A 330 18.32 9.12 3.37
C LEU A 330 18.49 10.50 2.77
N ASN A 331 18.99 11.41 3.61
CA ASN A 331 19.45 12.68 3.12
C ASN A 331 20.46 12.31 2.03
N PRO A 332 20.38 12.94 0.86
CA PRO A 332 21.39 12.70 -0.15
C PRO A 332 22.78 12.99 0.46
N PRO A 333 23.83 12.31 -0.03
CA PRO A 333 25.19 12.54 0.46
C PRO A 333 25.52 14.03 0.50
N ASP A 334 26.27 14.47 1.51
CA ASP A 334 26.68 15.86 1.60
C ASP A 334 27.57 16.21 0.39
N PRO A 335 27.32 17.33 -0.32
CA PRO A 335 28.21 17.77 -1.39
C PRO A 335 29.64 17.92 -0.89
N GLY A 336 30.63 17.56 -1.73
CA GLY A 336 32.05 17.52 -1.37
C GLY A 336 32.56 16.18 -0.86
N THR A 337 31.67 15.24 -0.51
CA THR A 337 32.09 13.91 -0.06
C THR A 337 32.47 13.00 -1.22
N ASP A 338 33.43 12.09 -0.99
CA ASP A 338 33.87 11.12 -1.99
C ASP A 338 32.73 10.17 -2.39
N ILE A 339 32.56 9.96 -3.70
CA ILE A 339 31.72 8.91 -4.26
C ILE A 339 32.48 7.60 -4.09
N PRO A 340 31.96 6.62 -3.31
CA PRO A 340 32.65 5.35 -3.12
C PRO A 340 32.91 4.64 -4.44
N ASP A 341 34.04 3.95 -4.54
CA ASP A 341 34.49 3.24 -5.76
C ASP A 341 33.41 2.29 -6.33
N GLU A 342 32.60 1.69 -5.47
CA GLU A 342 31.47 0.81 -5.82
C GLU A 342 30.42 1.49 -6.71
N TRP A 343 30.29 2.82 -6.62
CA TRP A 343 29.31 3.60 -7.37
C TRP A 343 29.87 4.22 -8.65
N HIS A 344 31.18 4.10 -8.93
CA HIS A 344 31.80 4.71 -10.10
C HIS A 344 31.22 4.17 -11.41
N ASP A 345 30.84 2.89 -11.47
CA ASP A 345 30.18 2.29 -12.65
C ASP A 345 28.79 2.87 -12.94
N SER A 346 28.17 3.49 -11.92
CA SER A 346 26.89 4.19 -12.01
C SER A 346 27.03 5.61 -12.54
N LEU A 347 28.25 6.15 -12.66
CA LEU A 347 28.48 7.46 -13.28
C LEU A 347 28.42 7.34 -14.81
N ASP A 348 27.47 8.06 -15.40
CA ASP A 348 27.35 8.22 -16.84
C ASP A 348 28.33 9.27 -17.34
N MET A 349 29.28 8.79 -18.15
CA MET A 349 30.30 9.60 -18.82
C MET A 349 29.80 10.16 -20.16
N CYS A 350 28.52 9.98 -20.48
CA CYS A 350 27.97 10.37 -21.77
C CYS A 350 28.15 11.87 -22.01
N PHE A 351 28.77 12.17 -23.16
CA PHE A 351 29.05 13.51 -23.63
C PHE A 351 27.79 14.36 -23.86
N LEU A 352 26.62 13.73 -23.98
CA LEU A 352 25.34 14.41 -24.24
C LEU A 352 24.49 14.65 -22.98
N ASN A 353 25.04 14.38 -21.79
CA ASN A 353 24.32 14.58 -20.54
C ASN A 353 23.86 16.02 -20.37
N ASN A 354 22.65 16.15 -19.80
CA ASN A 354 22.09 17.43 -19.36
C ASN A 354 22.13 17.46 -17.85
N PHE A 355 22.42 18.63 -17.32
CA PHE A 355 22.42 18.89 -15.89
C PHE A 355 21.45 20.03 -15.61
N GLU A 356 20.57 19.84 -14.65
CA GLU A 356 19.56 20.83 -14.25
C GLU A 356 19.88 21.41 -12.86
N GLU A 357 19.49 22.65 -12.59
CA GLU A 357 19.60 23.24 -11.25
C GLU A 357 18.95 22.36 -10.17
N GLY A 358 19.69 22.10 -9.09
CA GLY A 358 19.30 21.20 -8.00
C GLY A 358 19.64 19.71 -8.25
N GLU A 359 20.20 19.35 -9.40
CA GLU A 359 20.59 17.96 -9.69
C GLU A 359 21.88 17.55 -8.97
N TYR A 360 21.86 16.35 -8.39
CA TYR A 360 23.05 15.69 -7.83
C TYR A 360 23.88 15.02 -8.93
N VAL A 361 25.16 15.38 -8.99
CA VAL A 361 26.12 14.94 -10.01
C VAL A 361 27.42 14.45 -9.37
N GLY A 362 28.19 13.67 -10.11
CA GLY A 362 29.56 13.35 -9.77
C GLY A 362 30.51 14.36 -10.41
N TYR A 363 31.33 15.03 -9.61
CA TYR A 363 32.36 15.95 -10.07
C TYR A 363 33.73 15.26 -10.04
N SER A 364 34.46 15.29 -11.16
CA SER A 364 35.76 14.66 -11.30
C SER A 364 36.89 15.60 -10.88
N THR A 365 37.63 15.21 -9.85
CA THR A 365 38.79 15.95 -9.32
C THR A 365 40.03 15.06 -9.34
N ASN A 366 41.07 15.40 -10.12
CA ASN A 366 42.44 14.83 -10.10
C ASN A 366 42.58 13.38 -9.54
N ASN A 367 41.78 12.43 -10.09
CA ASN A 367 41.70 10.98 -9.81
C ASN A 367 40.62 10.46 -8.83
N THR A 368 39.70 11.28 -8.32
CA THR A 368 38.53 10.83 -7.56
C THR A 368 37.24 11.50 -8.07
N TYR A 369 36.09 10.95 -7.68
CA TYR A 369 34.79 11.55 -7.93
C TYR A 369 34.16 11.96 -6.61
N ILE A 370 33.65 13.17 -6.53
CA ILE A 370 32.93 13.68 -5.35
C ILE A 370 31.47 14.00 -5.69
N TYR A 371 30.59 13.94 -4.71
CA TYR A 371 29.21 14.39 -4.86
C TYR A 371 29.16 15.91 -4.98
N ALA A 372 28.39 16.42 -5.93
CA ALA A 372 28.16 17.85 -6.10
C ALA A 372 26.72 18.12 -6.52
N VAL A 373 26.24 19.35 -6.30
CA VAL A 373 24.89 19.79 -6.69
C VAL A 373 24.98 20.96 -7.64
N ILE A 374 24.24 20.93 -8.74
CA ILE A 374 24.18 22.04 -9.69
C ILE A 374 23.43 23.21 -9.04
N VAL A 375 24.08 24.35 -8.92
CA VAL A 375 23.49 25.58 -8.36
C VAL A 375 22.99 26.49 -9.48
N GLU A 376 23.76 26.63 -10.55
CA GLU A 376 23.47 27.55 -11.65
C GLU A 376 24.03 27.02 -12.97
N GLU A 377 23.24 27.11 -14.05
CA GLU A 377 23.66 26.77 -15.41
C GLU A 377 24.28 27.99 -16.12
N LEU A 378 25.51 27.86 -16.62
CA LEU A 378 26.21 28.93 -17.36
C LEU A 378 26.37 28.52 -18.84
N PRO A 379 25.42 28.87 -19.72
CA PRO A 379 25.42 28.42 -21.11
C PRO A 379 26.60 29.01 -21.90
N GLY A 380 27.31 28.14 -22.61
CA GLY A 380 28.44 28.51 -23.47
C GLY A 380 28.05 28.92 -24.90
N HIS A 381 29.01 29.49 -25.62
CA HIS A 381 28.80 30.07 -26.96
C HIS A 381 28.85 29.05 -28.12
N SER A 382 29.32 27.82 -27.87
CA SER A 382 29.66 26.84 -28.91
C SER A 382 29.16 25.43 -28.57
N GLY A 383 27.85 25.29 -28.33
CA GLY A 383 27.25 23.99 -27.98
C GLY A 383 27.43 23.59 -26.52
N ARG A 384 26.88 22.44 -26.11
CA ARG A 384 26.77 22.05 -24.69
C ARG A 384 28.10 21.86 -23.99
N CYS A 385 29.14 21.50 -24.72
CA CYS A 385 30.45 21.20 -24.13
C CYS A 385 31.28 22.45 -23.82
N SER A 386 30.77 23.61 -24.25
CA SER A 386 31.26 24.91 -23.81
C SER A 386 30.52 25.43 -22.57
N TRP A 387 29.50 24.71 -22.08
CA TRP A 387 28.76 25.10 -20.90
C TRP A 387 29.61 24.90 -19.66
N LYS A 388 29.41 25.82 -18.73
CA LYS A 388 29.95 25.74 -17.39
C LYS A 388 28.80 25.67 -16.41
N TYR A 389 29.11 25.23 -15.19
CA TYR A 389 28.13 25.10 -14.13
C TYR A 389 28.76 25.63 -12.86
N LYS A 390 27.96 26.31 -12.03
CA LYS A 390 28.32 26.50 -10.63
C LYS A 390 27.82 25.30 -9.85
N ILE A 391 28.72 24.64 -9.13
CA ILE A 391 28.40 23.49 -8.30
C ILE A 391 28.65 23.78 -6.84
N ASP A 392 27.76 23.28 -5.99
CA ASP A 392 27.98 23.19 -4.56
C ASP A 392 28.75 21.90 -4.25
N ILE A 393 29.87 22.04 -3.56
CA ILE A 393 30.73 20.97 -3.08
C ILE A 393 30.90 21.04 -1.54
N GLY A 394 29.97 21.69 -0.83
CA GLY A 394 30.02 21.83 0.62
C GLY A 394 30.96 22.92 1.13
N GLU A 395 31.44 23.79 0.25
CA GLU A 395 32.23 24.99 0.58
C GLU A 395 31.35 26.26 0.63
N ASP A 396 31.86 27.35 1.23
CA ASP A 396 31.10 28.60 1.42
C ASP A 396 30.67 29.25 0.08
N GLU A 397 31.42 29.02 -1.01
CA GLU A 397 31.12 29.54 -2.34
C GLU A 397 31.05 28.43 -3.41
N PRO A 398 30.05 28.45 -4.31
CA PRO A 398 29.96 27.50 -5.41
C PRO A 398 31.13 27.60 -6.38
N VAL A 399 31.63 26.46 -6.85
CA VAL A 399 32.77 26.36 -7.76
C VAL A 399 32.31 26.31 -9.22
N GLU A 400 32.96 27.09 -10.09
CA GLU A 400 32.69 27.06 -11.53
C GLU A 400 33.48 25.94 -12.22
N VAL A 401 32.78 25.01 -12.86
CA VAL A 401 33.37 23.82 -13.50
C VAL A 401 32.90 23.64 -14.95
N SER A 402 33.69 22.90 -15.74
CA SER A 402 33.34 22.54 -17.12
C SER A 402 32.30 21.43 -17.15
N HIS A 403 31.42 21.42 -18.15
CA HIS A 403 30.55 20.27 -18.48
C HIS A 403 31.34 18.95 -18.54
N LEU A 404 32.59 19.02 -19.02
CA LEU A 404 33.49 17.87 -19.18
C LEU A 404 34.13 17.36 -17.89
N ASP A 405 33.82 17.94 -16.74
CA ASP A 405 34.25 17.45 -15.43
C ASP A 405 33.08 16.87 -14.62
N LEU A 406 31.85 16.92 -15.16
CA LEU A 406 30.62 16.45 -14.51
C LEU A 406 30.10 15.12 -15.08
N HIS A 407 29.42 14.35 -14.23
CA HIS A 407 28.89 13.02 -14.50
C HIS A 407 27.50 12.83 -13.90
N GLN A 408 26.59 12.24 -14.65
CA GLN A 408 25.22 11.99 -14.20
C GLN A 408 25.10 10.59 -13.60
N PHE A 409 24.27 10.37 -12.58
CA PHE A 409 24.02 9.00 -12.10
C PHE A 409 23.05 8.25 -13.03
N LYS A 410 23.44 7.07 -13.50
CA LYS A 410 22.59 6.17 -14.30
C LYS A 410 21.39 5.73 -13.47
N ARG A 411 20.21 6.23 -13.82
CA ARG A 411 18.94 5.73 -13.27
C ARG A 411 18.47 4.56 -14.13
N GLY A 412 18.30 3.38 -13.54
CA GLY A 412 17.82 2.20 -14.28
C GLY A 412 16.52 2.51 -15.01
N LYS A 413 16.46 2.25 -16.31
CA LYS A 413 15.20 2.31 -17.07
C LYS A 413 14.26 1.26 -16.45
N THR A 414 13.13 1.70 -15.91
CA THR A 414 12.04 0.79 -15.52
C THR A 414 11.48 0.14 -16.79
N VAL A 415 12.02 -1.02 -17.15
CA VAL A 415 11.32 -1.94 -18.05
C VAL A 415 10.09 -2.37 -17.29
N LYS A 416 8.90 -1.86 -17.64
CA LYS A 416 7.64 -2.41 -17.12
C LYS A 416 7.55 -3.87 -17.55
N PRO A 417 7.68 -4.87 -16.67
CA PRO A 417 7.40 -6.25 -17.03
C PRO A 417 5.87 -6.39 -17.05
N LYS A 418 5.33 -6.93 -18.14
CA LYS A 418 3.95 -7.42 -18.11
C LYS A 418 3.90 -8.59 -17.12
N GLY A 419 3.32 -8.34 -15.96
CA GLY A 419 2.95 -9.36 -14.97
C GLY A 419 4.06 -9.70 -13.98
N ILE A 420 3.69 -9.65 -12.70
CA ILE A 420 4.45 -9.99 -11.48
C ILE A 420 5.32 -8.83 -10.97
N THR A 421 4.76 -8.10 -10.00
CA THR A 421 5.40 -7.02 -9.25
C THR A 421 6.13 -7.58 -8.02
N TYR A 422 7.45 -7.73 -8.13
CA TYR A 422 8.34 -7.44 -7.01
C TYR A 422 9.11 -6.19 -7.41
N THR A 423 8.90 -5.06 -6.72
CA THR A 423 9.68 -3.84 -6.95
C THR A 423 10.09 -3.24 -5.63
N SER A 424 11.26 -3.68 -5.16
CA SER A 424 12.16 -2.83 -4.39
C SER A 424 12.81 -1.85 -5.36
N SER A 425 12.29 -0.64 -5.42
CA SER A 425 12.99 0.52 -5.98
C SER A 425 12.35 1.77 -5.40
N MET A 426 13.02 2.37 -4.40
CA MET A 426 12.64 3.67 -3.85
C MET A 426 12.76 4.73 -4.95
N GLU A 427 11.64 5.31 -5.38
CA GLU A 427 11.62 6.56 -6.13
C GLU A 427 11.76 7.71 -5.14
N LEU A 428 12.90 8.41 -5.17
CA LEU A 428 13.10 9.68 -4.47
C LEU A 428 12.30 10.76 -5.20
N VAL A 429 11.13 11.11 -4.68
CA VAL A 429 10.40 12.31 -5.10
C VAL A 429 11.09 13.52 -4.48
N VAL A 430 11.97 14.17 -5.24
CA VAL A 430 12.45 15.51 -4.90
C VAL A 430 11.27 16.47 -5.09
N LYS A 431 10.84 17.08 -3.99
CA LYS A 431 9.75 18.07 -3.97
C LYS A 431 10.20 19.29 -4.78
N ASN A 432 9.45 19.60 -5.84
CA ASN A 432 9.51 20.82 -6.67
C ASN A 432 10.41 20.84 -7.93
N VAL A 433 10.27 19.87 -8.84
CA VAL A 433 10.66 20.09 -10.24
C VAL A 433 9.48 19.77 -11.15
N SER A 434 9.09 20.74 -12.00
CA SER A 434 8.08 20.53 -13.04
C SER A 434 8.59 19.49 -14.03
N PRO A 435 7.81 18.45 -14.39
CA PRO A 435 8.29 17.43 -15.33
C PRO A 435 8.30 17.99 -16.76
N SER A 436 9.40 18.64 -17.13
CA SER A 436 9.74 18.84 -18.54
C SER A 436 10.16 17.48 -19.09
N SER A 437 9.21 16.80 -19.70
CA SER A 437 9.42 15.51 -20.36
C SER A 437 10.14 15.75 -21.70
N GLN A 438 11.45 15.96 -21.64
CA GLN A 438 12.32 15.70 -22.78
C GLN A 438 12.98 14.32 -22.61
N PRO A 439 12.97 13.46 -23.65
CA PRO A 439 13.63 12.17 -23.58
C PRO A 439 15.12 12.38 -23.33
N SER A 440 15.65 11.69 -22.31
CA SER A 440 17.07 11.62 -22.02
C SER A 440 17.84 11.19 -23.29
N PRO A 441 18.89 11.90 -23.71
CA PRO A 441 19.65 11.61 -24.94
C PRO A 441 20.48 10.32 -24.90
N SER A 442 20.33 9.50 -23.85
CA SER A 442 21.15 8.30 -23.58
C SER A 442 20.68 7.01 -24.27
N SER A 443 19.67 7.05 -25.15
CA SER A 443 19.35 5.88 -25.97
C SER A 443 20.49 5.61 -26.96
N LEU A 444 21.04 4.39 -26.95
CA LEU A 444 21.90 3.90 -28.03
C LEU A 444 21.16 4.05 -29.37
N PRO A 445 21.79 4.60 -30.42
CA PRO A 445 21.12 4.77 -31.69
C PRO A 445 20.77 3.44 -32.33
N THR A 446 19.71 3.46 -33.13
CA THR A 446 19.09 2.25 -33.66
C THR A 446 19.77 1.80 -34.96
N SER A 447 20.72 2.58 -35.49
CA SER A 447 21.42 2.31 -36.75
C SER A 447 22.83 2.91 -36.80
N LEU A 448 23.69 2.35 -37.66
CA LEU A 448 25.05 2.84 -37.90
C LEU A 448 25.06 4.27 -38.46
N ASP A 449 24.11 4.62 -39.33
CA ASP A 449 24.05 5.96 -39.93
C ASP A 449 23.67 7.04 -38.92
N GLU A 450 22.83 6.69 -37.94
CA GLU A 450 22.50 7.56 -36.82
C GLU A 450 23.72 7.77 -35.91
N ALA A 451 24.46 6.70 -35.61
CA ALA A 451 25.72 6.78 -34.86
C ALA A 451 26.76 7.68 -35.56
N LYS A 452 26.94 7.54 -36.88
CA LYS A 452 27.86 8.38 -37.67
C LYS A 452 27.46 9.86 -37.64
N ARG A 453 26.17 10.18 -37.77
CA ARG A 453 25.66 11.57 -37.68
C ARG A 453 25.88 12.16 -36.29
N GLU A 454 25.66 11.37 -35.23
CA GLU A 454 25.93 11.79 -33.86
C GLU A 454 27.42 12.08 -33.66
N ILE A 455 28.30 11.19 -34.15
CA ILE A 455 29.76 11.38 -34.11
C ILE A 455 30.19 12.66 -34.85
N ASP A 456 29.70 12.89 -36.08
CA ASP A 456 30.04 14.09 -36.85
C ASP A 456 29.59 15.38 -36.15
N LYS A 457 28.38 15.38 -35.59
CA LYS A 457 27.85 16.53 -34.84
C LYS A 457 28.70 16.80 -33.60
N CYS A 458 28.99 15.77 -32.81
CA CYS A 458 29.82 15.89 -31.61
C CYS A 458 31.23 16.38 -31.97
N LEU A 459 31.88 15.82 -33.00
CA LEU A 459 33.21 16.25 -33.41
C LEU A 459 33.24 17.71 -33.88
N ALA A 460 32.19 18.19 -34.55
CA ALA A 460 32.09 19.59 -34.95
C ALA A 460 32.07 20.54 -33.73
N GLU A 461 31.32 20.18 -32.68
CA GLU A 461 31.28 20.93 -31.41
C GLU A 461 32.62 20.84 -30.66
N ILE A 462 33.17 19.63 -30.52
CA ILE A 462 34.44 19.36 -29.84
C ILE A 462 35.61 20.12 -30.47
N TRP A 463 35.64 20.25 -31.80
CA TRP A 463 36.74 20.94 -32.49
C TRP A 463 36.75 22.45 -32.27
N THR A 464 35.68 23.03 -31.71
CA THR A 464 35.66 24.45 -31.31
C THR A 464 36.35 24.71 -29.97
N LEU A 465 36.57 23.66 -29.16
CA LEU A 465 37.13 23.76 -27.81
C LEU A 465 38.65 23.99 -27.83
N PRO A 466 39.23 24.59 -26.75
CA PRO A 466 40.66 24.64 -26.50
C PRO A 466 41.31 23.24 -26.47
N GLU A 467 42.62 23.15 -26.68
CA GLU A 467 43.31 21.87 -26.88
C GLU A 467 43.11 20.87 -25.71
N GLU A 468 43.17 21.34 -24.47
CA GLU A 468 43.04 20.49 -23.28
C GLU A 468 41.60 19.97 -23.08
N GLU A 469 40.59 20.84 -23.20
CA GLU A 469 39.17 20.44 -23.16
C GLU A 469 38.81 19.53 -24.34
N ARG A 470 39.41 19.78 -25.52
CA ARG A 470 39.21 18.94 -26.71
C ARG A 470 39.71 17.52 -26.47
N LYS A 471 40.87 17.33 -25.84
CA LYS A 471 41.41 16.00 -25.52
C LYS A 471 40.46 15.23 -24.59
N LYS A 472 39.97 15.87 -23.52
CA LYS A 472 38.98 15.29 -22.58
C LYS A 472 37.69 14.89 -23.30
N ALA A 473 37.17 15.78 -24.14
CA ALA A 473 35.94 15.54 -24.90
C ALA A 473 36.07 14.37 -25.88
N ILE A 474 37.19 14.28 -26.61
CA ILE A 474 37.47 13.16 -27.52
C ILE A 474 37.54 11.84 -26.73
N GLN A 475 38.18 11.85 -25.56
CA GLN A 475 38.28 10.65 -24.72
C GLN A 475 36.91 10.19 -24.22
N ARG A 476 36.03 11.12 -23.79
CA ARG A 476 34.64 10.80 -23.42
C ARG A 476 33.85 10.22 -24.59
N LEU A 477 33.95 10.84 -25.77
CA LEU A 477 33.27 10.37 -26.98
C LEU A 477 33.79 8.99 -27.44
N TYR A 478 35.09 8.73 -27.31
CA TYR A 478 35.68 7.42 -27.59
C TYR A 478 35.13 6.33 -26.65
N LEU A 479 35.09 6.61 -25.34
CA LEU A 479 34.58 5.66 -24.35
C LEU A 479 33.09 5.34 -24.56
N ARG A 480 32.30 6.29 -25.08
CA ARG A 480 30.89 6.07 -25.42
C ARG A 480 30.70 4.98 -26.47
N TRP A 481 31.59 4.93 -27.47
CA TRP A 481 31.54 4.01 -28.60
C TRP A 481 32.46 2.79 -28.45
N HIS A 482 33.16 2.65 -27.33
CA HIS A 482 34.08 1.55 -27.13
C HIS A 482 33.33 0.19 -27.10
N PRO A 483 33.78 -0.84 -27.83
CA PRO A 483 33.13 -2.14 -27.87
C PRO A 483 32.93 -2.78 -26.49
N ASP A 484 33.91 -2.65 -25.60
CA ASP A 484 33.86 -3.24 -24.25
C ASP A 484 32.76 -2.62 -23.35
N LYS A 485 32.37 -1.37 -23.61
CA LYS A 485 31.28 -0.70 -22.87
C LYS A 485 29.89 -0.96 -23.46
N ASN A 486 29.83 -1.63 -24.61
CA ASN A 486 28.61 -1.82 -25.40
C ASN A 486 28.44 -3.30 -25.81
N LEU A 487 28.50 -4.20 -24.82
CA LEU A 487 28.43 -5.65 -25.02
C LEU A 487 27.18 -6.10 -25.80
N ASP A 488 26.05 -5.43 -25.59
CA ASP A 488 24.77 -5.75 -26.24
C ASP A 488 24.71 -5.34 -27.72
N CYS A 489 25.63 -4.49 -28.19
CA CYS A 489 25.69 -3.99 -29.56
C CYS A 489 27.12 -3.84 -30.10
N GLN A 490 27.96 -4.85 -29.81
CA GLN A 490 29.40 -4.84 -30.08
C GLN A 490 29.75 -4.52 -31.54
N PHE A 491 29.00 -5.04 -32.52
CA PHE A 491 29.23 -4.78 -33.94
C PHE A 491 29.06 -3.29 -34.29
N LEU A 492 27.93 -2.69 -33.88
CA LEU A 492 27.61 -1.28 -34.12
C LEU A 492 28.60 -0.36 -33.39
N ALA A 493 28.96 -0.69 -32.15
CA ALA A 493 29.95 0.05 -31.38
C ALA A 493 31.34 0.00 -32.03
N THR A 494 31.76 -1.16 -32.55
CA THR A 494 33.05 -1.32 -33.24
C THR A 494 33.13 -0.49 -34.51
N GLU A 495 32.11 -0.57 -35.38
CA GLU A 495 32.06 0.23 -36.61
C GLU A 495 31.96 1.75 -36.34
N ALA A 496 31.21 2.15 -35.31
CA ALA A 496 31.13 3.55 -34.88
C ALA A 496 32.47 4.05 -34.30
N CYS A 497 33.17 3.22 -33.52
CA CYS A 497 34.49 3.53 -32.96
C CYS A 497 35.55 3.66 -34.07
N GLU A 498 35.58 2.75 -35.04
CA GLU A 498 36.46 2.85 -36.21
C GLU A 498 36.17 4.13 -37.02
N TYR A 499 34.90 4.45 -37.23
CA TYR A 499 34.50 5.68 -37.91
C TYR A 499 34.96 6.94 -37.15
N LEU A 500 34.76 6.97 -35.83
CA LEU A 500 35.22 8.06 -34.95
C LEU A 500 36.75 8.26 -35.06
N LEU A 501 37.53 7.20 -34.94
CA LEU A 501 39.01 7.26 -35.04
C LEU A 501 39.47 7.73 -36.43
N ASN A 502 38.83 7.25 -37.49
CA ASN A 502 39.10 7.70 -38.86
C ASN A 502 38.79 9.19 -39.03
N ARG A 503 37.65 9.66 -38.50
CA ARG A 503 37.23 11.06 -38.60
C ARG A 503 38.15 11.99 -37.80
N ILE A 504 38.57 11.58 -36.61
CA ILE A 504 39.60 12.27 -35.82
C ILE A 504 40.90 12.35 -36.60
N ALA A 505 41.33 11.24 -37.23
CA ALA A 505 42.54 11.21 -38.04
C ALA A 505 42.43 12.11 -39.28
N GLU A 506 41.29 12.16 -39.96
CA GLU A 506 41.05 13.09 -41.08
C GLU A 506 41.11 14.56 -40.65
N LEU A 507 40.40 14.93 -39.58
CA LEU A 507 40.39 16.28 -39.02
C LEU A 507 41.78 16.71 -38.54
N SER A 508 42.60 15.75 -38.10
CA SER A 508 43.99 15.95 -37.69
C SER A 508 44.95 16.02 -38.90
N LYS A 509 44.76 15.18 -39.93
CA LYS A 509 45.57 15.14 -41.18
C LYS A 509 45.37 16.35 -42.07
N GLY A 510 44.11 16.78 -42.23
CA GLY A 510 43.75 17.96 -43.04
C GLY A 510 44.42 19.22 -42.51
N LYS A 511 44.59 19.33 -41.17
CA LYS A 511 45.42 20.37 -40.54
C LYS A 511 46.90 20.03 -40.53
N GLY A 512 47.31 18.76 -40.54
CA GLY A 512 48.71 18.34 -40.57
C GLY A 512 49.49 18.87 -41.78
N ILE A 513 48.90 18.81 -42.99
CA ILE A 513 49.52 19.39 -44.20
C ILE A 513 49.63 20.91 -44.08
N THR A 514 48.54 21.57 -43.68
CA THR A 514 48.51 23.02 -43.50
C THR A 514 49.46 23.48 -42.38
N ALA A 515 49.64 22.68 -41.33
CA ALA A 515 50.52 22.97 -40.21
C ALA A 515 51.99 22.78 -40.59
N VAL A 516 52.35 21.69 -41.29
CA VAL A 516 53.70 21.46 -41.81
C VAL A 516 54.09 22.56 -42.79
N GLU A 517 53.19 22.92 -43.71
CA GLU A 517 53.41 24.02 -44.66
C GLU A 517 53.62 25.36 -43.93
N LYS A 518 52.71 25.73 -43.01
CA LYS A 518 52.84 26.97 -42.23
C LYS A 518 54.08 27.01 -41.35
N ALA A 519 54.50 25.89 -40.78
CA ALA A 519 55.71 25.82 -39.97
C ALA A 519 56.96 26.03 -40.81
N LEU A 520 57.07 25.35 -41.96
CA LEU A 520 58.17 25.57 -42.89
C LEU A 520 58.21 27.02 -43.39
N ILE A 521 57.05 27.61 -43.67
CA ILE A 521 56.92 29.05 -44.01
C ILE A 521 57.42 29.92 -42.85
N ALA A 522 57.05 29.63 -41.61
CA ALA A 522 57.51 30.38 -40.44
C ALA A 522 59.04 30.31 -40.26
N ALA A 523 59.65 29.16 -40.53
CA ALA A 523 61.11 29.01 -40.52
C ALA A 523 61.80 29.84 -41.61
N GLU A 524 61.20 29.95 -42.80
CA GLU A 524 61.71 30.83 -43.87
C GLU A 524 61.58 32.30 -43.52
N TYR A 525 60.43 32.71 -42.97
CA TYR A 525 60.22 34.08 -42.51
C TYR A 525 61.23 34.47 -41.43
N LYS A 526 61.54 33.59 -40.46
CA LYS A 526 62.55 33.86 -39.44
C LYS A 526 63.94 34.14 -40.03
N ARG A 527 64.31 33.48 -41.14
CA ARG A 527 65.65 33.59 -41.72
C ARG A 527 65.80 34.71 -42.74
N ASN A 528 64.81 34.88 -43.62
CA ASN A 528 64.91 35.76 -44.80
C ASN A 528 63.90 36.91 -44.81
N GLY A 529 62.92 36.95 -43.90
CA GLY A 529 61.87 37.98 -43.85
C GLY A 529 60.79 37.88 -44.94
N GLU A 530 60.94 36.99 -45.93
CA GLU A 530 60.01 36.78 -47.04
C GLU A 530 59.80 35.29 -47.32
N HIS A 531 58.63 34.93 -47.88
CA HIS A 531 58.32 33.60 -48.38
C HIS A 531 58.05 33.62 -49.90
N THR A 532 58.57 32.64 -50.63
CA THR A 532 58.36 32.49 -52.09
C THR A 532 57.07 31.72 -52.38
N THR A 533 56.07 32.39 -52.95
CA THR A 533 54.67 31.93 -53.10
C THR A 533 54.42 30.80 -54.10
N SER A 534 55.44 30.17 -54.68
CA SER A 534 55.26 29.12 -55.72
C SER A 534 56.11 27.85 -55.55
N SER A 535 56.64 27.56 -54.36
CA SER A 535 57.43 26.33 -54.14
C SER A 535 56.67 25.24 -53.40
N SER A 536 56.83 23.98 -53.83
CA SER A 536 56.22 22.81 -53.16
C SER A 536 56.81 22.58 -51.75
N ILE A 537 56.05 21.91 -50.87
CA ILE A 537 56.47 21.62 -49.48
C ILE A 537 57.86 20.95 -49.41
N SER A 538 58.19 20.03 -50.32
CA SER A 538 59.54 19.43 -50.38
C SER A 538 60.63 20.42 -50.76
N ALA A 539 60.35 21.37 -51.65
CA ALA A 539 61.31 22.40 -52.03
C ALA A 539 61.57 23.36 -50.87
N THR A 540 60.52 23.76 -50.14
CA THR A 540 60.62 24.57 -48.93
C THR A 540 61.42 23.84 -47.84
N ALA A 541 61.11 22.56 -47.58
CA ALA A 541 61.85 21.75 -46.60
C ALA A 541 63.35 21.59 -46.94
N ALA A 542 63.68 21.41 -48.22
CA ALA A 542 65.06 21.33 -48.69
C ALA A 542 65.86 22.64 -48.55
N ARG A 543 65.18 23.79 -48.57
CA ARG A 543 65.81 25.09 -48.28
C ARG A 543 66.00 25.27 -46.78
N VAL A 544 64.94 25.04 -46.01
CA VAL A 544 64.93 25.21 -44.55
C VAL A 544 65.95 24.29 -43.87
N SER A 545 66.18 23.10 -44.41
CA SER A 545 67.16 22.15 -43.87
C SER A 545 68.62 22.65 -43.88
N ARG A 546 68.91 23.67 -44.69
CA ARG A 546 70.23 24.32 -44.77
C ARG A 546 70.41 25.42 -43.73
N TYR A 547 69.35 25.84 -43.03
CA TYR A 547 69.39 27.00 -42.13
C TYR A 547 69.99 26.68 -40.76
N HIS A 548 69.84 25.45 -40.28
CA HIS A 548 70.36 25.03 -38.99
C HIS A 548 70.65 23.52 -38.95
N PRO A 549 71.70 23.04 -38.25
CA PRO A 549 72.01 21.61 -38.13
C PRO A 549 70.83 20.75 -37.64
N GLN A 550 69.98 21.28 -36.77
CA GLN A 550 68.80 20.58 -36.23
C GLN A 550 67.66 20.35 -37.23
N LEU A 551 67.71 21.02 -38.40
CA LEU A 551 66.69 20.95 -39.44
C LEU A 551 67.15 20.10 -40.64
N ARG A 552 68.34 19.51 -40.60
CA ARG A 552 68.95 18.79 -41.74
C ARG A 552 68.09 17.63 -42.25
N ASP A 553 67.32 17.00 -41.37
CA ASP A 553 66.47 15.85 -41.67
C ASP A 553 65.03 16.23 -42.07
N LEU A 554 64.67 17.52 -42.09
CA LEU A 554 63.36 17.97 -42.56
C LEU A 554 62.95 17.46 -43.95
N PRO A 555 63.85 17.38 -44.96
CA PRO A 555 63.48 16.85 -46.27
C PRO A 555 63.10 15.37 -46.19
N GLN A 556 63.82 14.60 -45.38
CA GLN A 556 63.51 13.19 -45.13
C GLN A 556 62.16 13.03 -44.43
N ILE A 557 61.87 13.85 -43.42
CA ILE A 557 60.58 13.82 -42.72
C ILE A 557 59.42 14.18 -43.67
N VAL A 558 59.63 15.12 -44.59
CA VAL A 558 58.63 15.48 -45.62
C VAL A 558 58.43 14.36 -46.65
N ASP A 559 59.49 13.65 -47.03
CA ASP A 559 59.39 12.51 -47.93
C ASP A 559 58.72 11.30 -47.25
N ASP A 560 59.00 11.07 -45.97
CA ASP A 560 58.31 10.08 -45.14
C ASP A 560 56.80 10.40 -45.08
N LEU A 561 56.42 11.66 -44.84
CA LEU A 561 55.03 12.11 -44.86
C LEU A 561 54.37 11.83 -46.22
N LYS A 562 55.05 12.12 -47.33
CA LYS A 562 54.53 11.80 -48.68
C LYS A 562 54.35 10.31 -48.91
N SER A 563 55.27 9.47 -48.42
CA SER A 563 55.17 8.01 -48.51
C SER A 563 53.99 7.46 -47.70
N LEU A 564 53.61 8.15 -46.62
CA LEU A 564 52.42 7.87 -45.80
C LEU A 564 51.12 8.40 -46.44
N GLY A 565 51.19 8.95 -47.65
CA GLY A 565 50.06 9.42 -48.43
C GLY A 565 49.68 10.88 -48.19
N VAL A 566 50.51 11.63 -47.46
CA VAL A 566 50.27 13.04 -47.12
C VAL A 566 50.69 13.92 -48.30
N ASP A 567 49.74 14.23 -49.20
CA ASP A 567 49.95 15.07 -50.38
C ASP A 567 48.81 16.07 -50.57
N ALA A 568 49.15 17.33 -50.84
CA ALA A 568 48.19 18.45 -50.90
C ALA A 568 47.10 18.30 -51.97
N LYS A 569 47.31 17.44 -52.99
CA LYS A 569 46.32 17.19 -54.05
C LYS A 569 45.70 15.81 -53.94
N LYS A 570 46.50 14.76 -53.72
CA LYS A 570 46.00 13.37 -53.65
C LYS A 570 45.13 13.09 -52.42
N THR A 571 45.29 13.84 -51.33
CA THR A 571 44.43 13.67 -50.14
C THR A 571 43.07 14.34 -50.27
N GLN A 572 42.88 15.21 -51.27
CA GLN A 572 41.68 16.08 -51.37
C GLN A 572 40.86 15.84 -52.63
N TYR A 573 41.49 15.50 -53.77
CA TYR A 573 40.80 15.47 -55.06
C TYR A 573 40.69 14.05 -55.64
N PRO A 574 39.46 13.58 -55.96
CA PRO A 574 39.24 12.27 -56.60
C PRO A 574 39.90 12.10 -57.96
N ASN A 575 40.03 13.18 -58.75
CA ASN A 575 40.69 13.15 -60.06
C ASN A 575 42.19 12.82 -60.01
N CYS A 576 42.78 12.77 -58.81
CA CYS A 576 44.16 12.40 -58.58
C CYS A 576 44.35 10.89 -58.35
N HIS A 577 43.28 10.09 -58.45
CA HIS A 577 43.25 8.62 -58.28
C HIS A 577 42.66 7.92 -59.51
N PRO A 578 43.07 6.68 -59.82
CA PRO A 578 42.49 5.91 -60.92
C PRO A 578 41.02 5.55 -60.60
N TYR A 579 40.12 5.73 -61.58
CA TYR A 579 38.71 5.37 -61.44
C TYR A 579 38.54 3.88 -61.08
N PRO A 580 37.66 3.50 -60.13
CA PRO A 580 36.62 4.31 -59.47
C PRO A 580 37.03 4.92 -58.12
N HIS A 581 38.32 4.94 -57.78
CA HIS A 581 38.76 5.20 -56.41
C HIS A 581 38.71 6.69 -56.01
N ILE A 582 38.28 6.94 -54.78
CA ILE A 582 38.28 8.26 -54.14
C ILE A 582 39.33 8.33 -53.01
N PRO A 583 39.76 9.54 -52.57
CA PRO A 583 40.84 9.68 -51.59
C PRO A 583 40.60 8.88 -50.31
N ASN A 584 39.35 8.84 -49.82
CA ASN A 584 38.97 8.12 -48.60
C ASN A 584 39.31 6.61 -48.64
N GLU A 585 39.24 5.98 -49.80
CA GLU A 585 39.44 4.52 -49.94
C GLU A 585 40.92 4.11 -50.08
N ARG A 586 41.82 5.08 -50.29
CA ARG A 586 43.22 4.83 -50.66
C ARG A 586 44.21 4.96 -49.50
N PHE A 587 43.79 5.51 -48.36
CA PHE A 587 44.66 5.72 -47.20
C PHE A 587 44.22 4.84 -46.03
N ARG A 588 45.09 3.93 -45.58
CA ARG A 588 44.85 3.11 -44.39
C ARG A 588 44.87 3.98 -43.12
N SER A 589 44.03 3.64 -42.14
CA SER A 589 43.93 4.32 -40.84
C SER A 589 45.26 4.34 -40.08
N GLU A 590 45.99 3.22 -40.12
CA GLU A 590 47.33 3.02 -39.56
C GLU A 590 48.36 4.05 -40.07
N ASN A 591 48.31 4.38 -41.37
CA ASN A 591 49.20 5.39 -41.96
C ASN A 591 48.90 6.79 -41.43
N GLY A 592 47.72 6.99 -40.85
CA GLY A 592 47.29 8.29 -40.33
C GLY A 592 47.91 8.70 -39.02
N VAL A 593 48.01 7.77 -38.07
CA VAL A 593 48.69 8.01 -36.80
C VAL A 593 50.17 8.26 -37.04
N LEU A 594 50.79 7.46 -37.93
CA LEU A 594 52.20 7.65 -38.34
C LEU A 594 52.43 9.01 -39.02
N ALA A 595 51.51 9.44 -39.88
CA ALA A 595 51.57 10.74 -40.54
C ALA A 595 51.47 11.90 -39.54
N VAL A 596 50.58 11.83 -38.55
CA VAL A 596 50.45 12.85 -37.50
C VAL A 596 51.71 12.91 -36.64
N ASN A 597 52.25 11.77 -36.23
CA ASN A 597 53.49 11.72 -35.44
C ASN A 597 54.68 12.33 -36.20
N LYS A 598 54.81 12.03 -37.51
CA LYS A 598 55.86 12.63 -38.36
C LYS A 598 55.67 14.13 -38.58
N ALA A 599 54.42 14.59 -38.71
CA ALA A 599 54.13 16.02 -38.80
C ALA A 599 54.46 16.75 -37.48
N PHE A 600 54.19 16.12 -36.33
CA PHE A 600 54.53 16.66 -35.02
C PHE A 600 56.05 16.72 -34.79
N GLU A 601 56.80 15.71 -35.23
CA GLU A 601 58.27 15.71 -35.22
C GLU A 601 58.84 16.92 -35.98
N LEU A 602 58.30 17.19 -37.17
CA LEU A 602 58.67 18.37 -37.97
C LEU A 602 58.31 19.67 -37.26
N LEU A 603 57.10 19.77 -36.73
CA LEU A 603 56.60 20.96 -36.03
C LEU A 603 57.45 21.30 -34.81
N ASN A 604 57.88 20.31 -34.03
CA ASN A 604 58.75 20.52 -32.88
C ASN A 604 60.14 21.00 -33.29
N LYS A 605 60.77 20.38 -34.30
CA LYS A 605 62.09 20.79 -34.78
C LYS A 605 62.08 22.23 -35.31
N VAL A 606 61.02 22.58 -36.03
CA VAL A 606 60.82 23.94 -36.54
C VAL A 606 60.46 24.89 -35.40
N GLY A 607 59.61 24.50 -34.45
CA GLY A 607 59.24 25.31 -33.29
C GLY A 607 60.43 25.66 -32.41
N VAL A 608 61.35 24.71 -32.18
CA VAL A 608 62.62 24.95 -31.48
C VAL A 608 63.56 25.85 -32.29
N TYR A 609 63.46 25.86 -33.62
CA TYR A 609 64.22 26.80 -34.46
C TYR A 609 63.59 28.20 -34.50
N VAL A 610 62.25 28.29 -34.46
CA VAL A 610 61.49 29.54 -34.64
C VAL A 610 61.41 30.33 -33.35
N ASN A 611 61.29 29.65 -32.20
CA ASN A 611 61.58 30.24 -30.89
C ASN A 611 63.09 30.44 -30.70
#